data_AF-A0A8K2A2E1-F1
#
_entry.id   AF-A0A8K2A2E1-F1
#
_cell.length_a   1.000
_cell.length_b   1.000
_cell.length_c   1.000
_cell.angle_alpha   90.00
_cell.angle_beta   90.00
_cell.angle_gamma   90.00
#
_symmetry.space_group_name_H-M   'P 1'
#
loop_
_entity.id
_entity.type
_entity.pdbx_description
1 polymer ?
#
loop_
_entity_poly.entity_id
_entity_poly.type
_entity_poly.pdbx_seq_one_letter_code
_entity_poly.pdbx_strand_id
1 'polypeptide(L)'
;MNNISIEEIEQKIEAGEEVIDSYFDADTTRVGTPRPMTSRRGQSQTVTHLEMPNLMLDELDQMASELNISRQAVIKMMLRRALDEHYLAKGSFGAE
;
A
#
# COMPACT_ATOMS: atom_id res chain seq x y z
N MET A 1 8.61 -23.68 -2.89
CA MET A 1 7.97 -22.85 -1.86
C MET A 1 9.03 -22.59 -0.81
N ASN A 2 9.64 -21.40 -0.79
CA ASN A 2 10.71 -21.08 0.16
C ASN A 2 10.09 -20.40 1.37
N ASN A 3 9.81 -21.20 2.40
CA ASN A 3 9.49 -20.69 3.72
C ASN A 3 10.84 -20.33 4.37
N ILE A 4 11.09 -19.04 4.60
CA ILE A 4 12.27 -18.58 5.33
C ILE A 4 12.22 -19.13 6.76
N SER A 5 13.31 -19.71 7.25
CA SER A 5 13.35 -20.25 8.62
C SER A 5 13.49 -19.13 9.65
N ILE A 6 13.16 -19.41 10.91
CA ILE A 6 13.20 -18.42 12.00
C ILE A 6 14.64 -17.91 12.19
N GLU A 7 15.64 -18.78 12.02
CA GLU A 7 17.05 -18.45 12.13
C GLU A 7 17.51 -17.47 11.03
N GLU A 8 16.96 -17.60 9.82
CA GLU A 8 17.24 -16.69 8.71
C GLU A 8 16.62 -15.29 8.94
N ILE A 9 15.50 -15.22 9.66
CA ILE A 9 14.87 -13.96 10.07
C ILE A 9 15.74 -13.25 11.12
N GLU A 10 16.22 -13.98 12.13
CA GLU A 10 17.07 -13.43 13.19
C GLU A 10 18.37 -12.84 12.62
N GLN A 11 19.04 -13.54 11.70
CA GLN A 11 20.25 -13.02 11.04
C GLN A 11 19.98 -11.72 10.26
N LYS A 12 18.81 -11.60 9.62
CA LYS A 12 18.44 -10.39 8.87
C LYS A 12 18.14 -9.21 9.79
N ILE A 13 17.52 -9.46 10.95
CA ILE A 13 17.33 -8.45 12.00
C ILE A 13 18.69 -7.98 12.52
N GLU A 14 19.62 -8.91 12.78
CA GLU A 14 20.96 -8.62 13.29
C GLU A 14 21.81 -7.85 12.25
N ALA A 15 21.60 -8.09 10.96
CA ALA A 15 22.18 -7.33 9.86
C ALA A 15 21.59 -5.91 9.70
N GLY A 16 20.58 -5.54 10.48
CA GLY A 16 19.91 -4.24 10.43
C GLY A 16 18.89 -4.12 9.29
N GLU A 17 18.45 -5.24 8.69
CA GLU A 17 17.35 -5.24 7.73
C GLU A 17 16.00 -5.16 8.47
N GLU A 18 15.06 -4.33 8.02
CA GLU A 18 13.70 -4.30 8.58
C GLU A 18 12.90 -5.53 8.10
N VAL A 19 12.86 -6.56 8.95
CA VAL A 19 12.23 -7.86 8.62
C VAL A 19 10.74 -7.89 8.95
N ILE A 20 10.29 -7.02 9.87
CA ILE A 20 8.88 -6.94 10.31
C ILE A 20 8.00 -6.55 9.11
N ASP A 21 8.32 -5.47 8.42
CA ASP A 21 7.48 -4.94 7.35
C ASP A 21 7.48 -5.80 6.08
N SER A 22 8.42 -6.75 5.94
CA SER A 22 8.52 -7.60 4.73
C SER A 22 7.90 -8.98 4.90
N TYR A 23 7.76 -9.45 6.14
CA TYR A 23 7.39 -10.84 6.44
C TYR A 23 6.36 -11.00 7.56
N PHE A 24 6.06 -9.94 8.33
CA PHE A 24 5.04 -9.96 9.36
C PHE A 24 3.81 -9.17 8.95
N ASP A 25 2.69 -9.86 8.82
CA ASP A 25 1.37 -9.27 8.76
C ASP A 25 0.85 -9.09 10.20
N ALA A 26 0.55 -7.87 10.62
CA ALA A 26 0.10 -7.59 11.99
C ALA A 26 -1.24 -8.27 12.33
N ASP A 27 -2.05 -8.60 11.31
CA ASP A 27 -3.37 -9.21 11.47
C ASP A 27 -3.34 -10.75 11.36
N THR A 28 -2.24 -11.34 10.88
CA THR A 28 -2.07 -12.79 10.83
C THR A 28 -0.66 -13.17 11.27
N THR A 29 -0.55 -13.94 12.36
CA THR A 29 0.71 -14.52 12.90
C THR A 29 1.35 -15.57 11.97
N ARG A 30 1.21 -15.43 10.64
CA ARG A 30 1.73 -16.32 9.62
C ARG A 30 2.79 -15.59 8.81
N VAL A 31 4.04 -15.93 9.07
CA VAL A 31 5.16 -15.61 8.18
C VAL A 31 4.91 -16.32 6.84
N GLY A 32 4.80 -15.56 5.76
CA GLY A 32 4.35 -16.05 4.46
C GLY A 32 4.82 -15.18 3.30
N THR A 33 4.34 -15.49 2.08
CA THR A 33 4.80 -14.95 0.80
C THR A 33 5.11 -13.45 0.88
N PRO A 34 6.34 -13.01 0.57
CA PRO A 34 6.72 -11.61 0.66
C PRO A 34 5.78 -10.79 -0.21
N ARG A 35 4.92 -10.00 0.44
CA ARG A 35 4.23 -8.94 -0.26
C ARG A 35 5.23 -7.79 -0.34
N PRO A 36 5.40 -7.15 -1.49
CA PRO A 36 6.10 -5.87 -1.54
C PRO A 36 5.27 -4.86 -0.74
N MET A 37 5.54 -4.76 0.57
CA MET A 37 5.08 -3.64 1.36
C MET A 37 5.89 -2.45 0.90
N THR A 38 5.25 -1.58 0.13
CA THR A 38 5.85 -0.32 -0.27
C THR A 38 6.00 0.50 1.01
N SER A 39 7.18 0.48 1.62
CA SER A 39 7.50 1.35 2.76
C SER A 39 6.97 2.76 2.48
N ARG A 40 6.14 3.28 3.38
CA ARG A 40 5.61 4.65 3.27
C ARG A 40 6.68 5.68 3.63
N ARG A 41 7.76 5.25 4.32
CA ARG A 41 8.94 6.06 4.64
C ARG A 41 9.91 6.01 3.46
N GLY A 42 9.77 6.96 2.54
CA GLY A 42 10.80 7.22 1.51
C GLY A 42 10.38 7.04 0.06
N GLN A 43 9.08 6.98 -0.25
CA GLN A 43 8.67 6.98 -1.66
C GLN A 43 9.00 8.31 -2.32
N SER A 44 9.78 8.24 -3.40
CA SER A 44 9.98 9.37 -4.30
C SER A 44 8.63 9.82 -4.87
N GLN A 45 8.13 10.96 -4.40
CA GLN A 45 6.88 11.53 -4.90
C GLN A 45 7.17 12.29 -6.19
N THR A 46 6.59 11.83 -7.29
CA THR A 46 6.62 12.57 -8.56
C THR A 46 5.37 13.44 -8.66
N VAL A 47 5.55 14.73 -8.94
CA VAL A 47 4.43 15.64 -9.20
C VAL A 47 3.93 15.40 -10.61
N THR A 48 2.64 15.08 -10.74
CA THR A 48 1.99 14.84 -12.04
C THR A 48 0.84 15.83 -12.19
N HIS A 49 0.74 16.46 -13.35
CA HIS A 49 -0.40 17.31 -13.69
C HIS A 49 -1.50 16.47 -14.31
N LEU A 50 -2.73 16.62 -13.84
CA LEU A 50 -3.89 15.89 -14.29
C LEU A 50 -4.96 16.88 -14.73
N GLU A 51 -5.61 16.59 -15.86
CA GLU A 51 -6.80 17.31 -16.29
C GLU A 51 -8.02 16.59 -15.72
N MET A 52 -8.88 17.33 -15.01
CA MET A 52 -10.09 16.80 -14.39
C MET A 52 -11.27 17.75 -14.64
N PRO A 53 -12.50 17.24 -14.85
CA PRO A 53 -13.69 18.08 -14.94
C PRO A 53 -13.91 18.87 -13.65
N ASN A 54 -14.38 20.11 -13.76
CA ASN A 54 -14.65 20.97 -12.59
C ASN A 54 -15.65 20.35 -11.61
N LEU A 55 -16.69 19.67 -12.12
CA LEU A 55 -17.68 18.99 -11.27
C LEU A 55 -17.02 17.94 -10.35
N MET A 56 -16.02 17.21 -10.86
CA MET A 56 -15.29 16.22 -10.07
C MET A 56 -14.39 16.89 -9.02
N LEU A 57 -13.84 18.08 -9.32
CA LEU A 57 -13.07 18.85 -8.34
C LEU A 57 -13.95 19.32 -7.18
N ASP A 58 -15.17 19.76 -7.46
CA ASP A 58 -16.14 20.18 -6.45
C ASP A 58 -16.51 19.01 -5.52
N GLU A 59 -16.74 17.82 -6.09
CA GLU A 59 -16.99 16.60 -5.32
C GLU A 59 -15.81 16.21 -4.42
N LEU A 60 -14.58 16.31 -4.95
CA LEU A 60 -13.36 16.03 -4.18
C LEU A 60 -13.13 17.06 -3.07
N ASP A 61 -13.49 18.33 -3.28
CA ASP A 61 -13.41 19.38 -2.27
C ASP A 61 -14.42 19.20 -1.15
N GLN A 62 -15.65 18.83 -1.51
CA GLN A 62 -16.68 18.51 -0.52
C GLN A 62 -16.21 17.36 0.37
N MET A 63 -15.70 16.28 -0.23
CA MET A 63 -15.15 15.14 0.51
C MET A 63 -13.93 15.52 1.36
N ALA A 64 -13.06 16.38 0.85
CA ALA A 64 -11.91 16.89 1.58
C ALA A 64 -12.34 17.69 2.83
N SER A 65 -13.38 18.51 2.70
CA SER A 65 -13.96 19.27 3.81
C SER A 65 -14.60 18.35 4.86
N GLU A 66 -15.36 17.34 4.43
CA GLU A 66 -16.01 16.38 5.33
C GLU A 66 -15.01 15.54 6.12
N LEU A 67 -13.93 15.13 5.48
CA LEU A 67 -12.87 14.32 6.09
C LEU A 67 -11.81 15.17 6.81
N ASN A 68 -11.86 16.50 6.68
CA ASN A 68 -10.88 17.45 7.20
C ASN A 68 -9.44 17.11 6.77
N ILE A 69 -9.26 16.78 5.50
CA ILE A 69 -7.97 16.47 4.88
C ILE A 69 -7.79 17.27 3.59
N SER A 70 -6.58 17.29 3.04
CA SER A 70 -6.35 17.95 1.75
C SER A 70 -6.99 17.18 0.59
N ARG A 71 -7.40 17.88 -0.46
CA ARG A 71 -7.85 17.27 -1.72
C ARG A 71 -6.85 16.23 -2.26
N GLN A 72 -5.55 16.52 -2.15
CA GLN A 72 -4.49 15.59 -2.55
C GLN A 72 -4.51 14.30 -1.72
N ALA A 73 -4.82 14.38 -0.42
CA ALA A 73 -4.95 13.21 0.42
C ALA A 73 -6.18 12.37 0.04
N VAL A 74 -7.31 13.02 -0.28
CA VAL A 74 -8.50 12.34 -0.83
C VAL A 74 -8.15 11.61 -2.12
N ILE A 75 -7.51 12.29 -3.07
CA ILE A 75 -7.10 11.72 -4.37
C ILE A 75 -6.18 10.51 -4.14
N LYS A 76 -5.14 10.65 -3.31
CA LYS A 76 -4.20 9.55 -3.00
C LYS A 76 -4.91 8.36 -2.34
N MET A 77 -5.83 8.62 -1.43
CA MET A 77 -6.62 7.59 -0.75
C MET A 77 -7.51 6.83 -1.74
N MET A 78 -8.28 7.54 -2.57
CA MET A 78 -9.17 6.92 -3.56
C MET A 78 -8.39 6.12 -4.61
N LEU A 79 -7.29 6.67 -5.13
CA LEU A 79 -6.40 5.96 -6.05
C LEU A 79 -5.84 4.68 -5.43
N ARG A 80 -5.37 4.76 -4.17
CA ARG A 80 -4.84 3.58 -3.48
C ARG A 80 -5.90 2.50 -3.33
N ARG A 81 -7.10 2.87 -2.89
CA ARG A 81 -8.23 1.95 -2.77
C ARG A 81 -8.58 1.28 -4.10
N ALA A 82 -8.71 2.04 -5.17
CA ALA A 82 -9.03 1.50 -6.50
C ALA A 82 -7.94 0.54 -7.02
N LEU A 83 -6.66 0.88 -6.78
CA LEU A 83 -5.54 -0.01 -7.12
C LEU A 83 -5.57 -1.29 -6.29
N ASP A 84 -5.80 -1.18 -4.97
CA ASP A 84 -5.90 -2.34 -4.07
C ASP A 84 -7.05 -3.26 -4.48
N GLU A 85 -8.23 -2.71 -4.78
CA GLU A 85 -9.39 -3.47 -5.29
C GLU A 85 -9.07 -4.19 -6.61
N HIS A 86 -8.41 -3.50 -7.55
CA HIS A 86 -7.99 -4.09 -8.81
C HIS A 86 -6.93 -5.20 -8.62
N TYR A 87 -5.96 -5.04 -7.72
CA TYR A 87 -4.97 -6.08 -7.41
C TYR A 87 -5.61 -7.29 -6.71
N LEU A 88 -6.59 -7.07 -5.83
CA LEU A 88 -7.35 -8.14 -5.21
C LEU A 88 -8.13 -8.95 -6.26
N ALA A 89 -8.80 -8.27 -7.19
CA ALA A 89 -9.53 -8.91 -8.29
C ALA A 89 -8.61 -9.69 -9.25
N LYS A 90 -7.40 -9.19 -9.53
CA LYS A 90 -6.41 -9.92 -10.33
C LYS A 90 -5.77 -11.08 -9.58
N GLY A 91 -5.51 -10.93 -8.28
CA GLY A 91 -4.97 -11.99 -7.43
C GLY A 91 -5.96 -13.15 -7.23
N SER A 92 -7.26 -12.87 -7.23
CA SER A 92 -8.31 -13.90 -7.21
C SER A 92 -8.51 -14.59 -8.55
N PHE A 93 -8.04 -14.00 -9.66
CA PHE A 93 -8.19 -14.54 -11.02
C PHE A 93 -7.02 -15.45 -11.47
N GLY A 94 -6.05 -15.71 -10.59
CA GLY A 94 -4.87 -16.55 -10.87
C GLY A 94 -4.77 -17.82 -10.02
N ALA A 95 -5.85 -18.21 -9.34
CA ALA A 95 -5.93 -19.43 -8.54
C ALA A 95 -6.90 -20.43 -9.19
N GLU A 96 -6.51 -20.98 -10.33
CA GLU A 96 -7.11 -22.17 -10.94
C GLU A 96 -6.00 -23.08 -11.48
#